data_AF-M0DV85-F1
#
_entry.id   AF-M0DV85-F1
#
_cell.length_a   1.000
_cell.length_b   1.000
_cell.length_c   1.000
_cell.angle_alpha   90.00
_cell.angle_beta   90.00
_cell.angle_gamma   90.00
#
_symmetry.space_group_name_H-M   'P 1'
#
loop_
_entity.id
_entity.type
_entity.pdbx_description
1 polymer ?
#
loop_
_entity_poly.entity_id
_entity_poly.type
_entity_poly.pdbx_seq_one_letter_code
_entity_poly.pdbx_strand_id
1 'polypeptide(L)'
;MLGLAGCLGTREGPVPEPTVTGDRIEDWRQIDESRSTVFEQSYGPVTVRARERTLIYEYVDVAEALAATFDASGSPLVFFATRIDLRPAVDQLPAGVGRDRLMAEVEGAAVDAFRAQLRDSGIENVEVADEGTTTVRSGHTATAWRLAGEFPLAGEFPLPDGSTESVSETVEMESRLGVWHDGTDVIVAGGAYPIDPLIEVIGEALPDLADAETLVTELAGAEAAEALATDPAAFDVDVSQLLISVA
;
A
#
# COMPACT_ATOMS: atom_id res chain seq x y z
N MET A 1 39.32 26.80 28.54
CA MET A 1 39.16 25.51 27.85
C MET A 1 37.72 25.08 28.06
N LEU A 2 36.81 25.58 27.21
CA LEU A 2 35.39 25.25 27.23
C LEU A 2 35.17 24.18 26.16
N GLY A 3 34.71 23.01 26.59
CA GLY A 3 34.42 21.89 25.72
C GLY A 3 33.31 22.26 24.74
N LEU A 4 33.60 22.14 23.45
CA LEU A 4 32.60 22.09 22.39
C LEU A 4 31.85 20.78 22.55
N ALA A 5 30.75 20.80 23.32
CA ALA A 5 29.74 19.76 23.25
C ALA A 5 29.19 19.82 21.82
N GLY A 6 29.49 18.79 21.04
CA GLY A 6 28.96 18.64 19.70
C GLY A 6 27.44 18.67 19.75
N CYS A 7 26.85 19.55 18.95
CA CYS A 7 25.45 19.48 18.61
C CYS A 7 25.22 18.15 17.88
N LEU A 8 24.92 17.08 18.62
CA LEU A 8 24.16 15.96 18.10
C LEU A 8 22.80 16.57 17.73
N GLY A 9 22.66 16.95 16.47
CA GLY A 9 21.44 17.57 15.94
C GLY A 9 20.29 16.59 16.10
N THR A 10 19.59 16.65 17.22
CA THR A 10 18.31 15.97 17.40
C THR A 10 17.36 16.58 16.38
N ARG A 11 16.90 15.79 15.40
CA ARG A 11 15.77 16.19 14.55
C ARG A 11 14.54 16.32 15.44
N GLU A 12 14.39 17.47 16.09
CA GLU A 12 13.25 17.82 16.94
C GLU A 12 12.15 18.44 16.08
N GLY A 13 11.53 17.63 15.23
CA GLY A 13 10.43 18.07 14.37
C GLY A 13 9.37 16.99 14.17
N PRO A 14 8.24 17.28 13.50
CA PRO A 14 7.40 16.23 12.92
C PRO A 14 8.18 15.46 11.85
N VAL A 15 7.76 14.22 11.57
CA VAL A 15 8.29 13.44 10.45
C VAL A 15 7.83 14.13 9.16
N PRO A 16 8.74 14.42 8.21
CA PRO A 16 8.35 14.97 6.92
C PRO A 16 7.36 14.05 6.18
N GLU A 17 6.61 14.61 5.25
CA GLU A 17 5.76 13.82 4.36
C GLU A 17 6.59 12.95 3.42
N PRO A 18 6.21 11.68 3.17
CA PRO A 18 6.72 10.96 2.02
C PRO A 18 6.25 11.63 0.73
N THR A 19 7.10 11.69 -0.29
CA THR A 19 6.75 12.27 -1.59
C THR A 19 6.66 11.15 -2.62
N VAL A 20 5.50 10.98 -3.24
CA VAL A 20 5.33 10.09 -4.39
C VAL A 20 5.58 10.90 -5.65
N THR A 21 6.68 10.61 -6.36
CA THR A 21 7.13 11.41 -7.51
C THR A 21 6.75 10.83 -8.87
N GLY A 22 6.08 9.68 -8.89
CA GLY A 22 5.68 9.04 -10.13
C GLY A 22 4.42 9.68 -10.70
N ASP A 23 4.45 10.07 -11.98
CA ASP A 23 3.31 10.69 -12.68
C ASP A 23 2.03 9.83 -12.61
N ARG A 24 2.18 8.50 -12.45
CA ARG A 24 1.06 7.56 -12.26
C ARG A 24 0.23 7.83 -11.02
N ILE A 25 0.71 8.62 -10.06
CA ILE A 25 -0.06 8.97 -8.86
C ILE A 25 -1.26 9.87 -9.21
N GLU A 26 -1.31 10.45 -10.41
CA GLU A 26 -2.43 11.27 -10.88
C GLU A 26 -3.74 10.47 -11.01
N ASP A 27 -3.66 9.16 -11.24
CA ASP A 27 -4.81 8.24 -11.32
C ASP A 27 -5.29 7.78 -9.92
N TRP A 28 -4.60 8.22 -8.86
CA TRP A 28 -4.85 7.83 -7.49
C TRP A 28 -5.27 9.05 -6.66
N ARG A 29 -6.21 8.86 -5.73
CA ARG A 29 -6.56 9.90 -4.76
C ARG A 29 -6.13 9.52 -3.36
N GLN A 30 -5.59 10.49 -2.62
CA GLN A 30 -5.29 10.29 -1.21
C GLN A 30 -6.61 10.24 -0.42
N ILE A 31 -6.79 9.19 0.37
CA ILE A 31 -7.98 8.98 1.20
C ILE A 31 -7.72 9.15 2.69
N ASP A 32 -6.47 8.98 3.12
CA ASP A 32 -6.12 9.12 4.54
C ASP A 32 -4.64 9.53 4.75
N GLU A 33 -4.35 10.05 5.93
CA GLU A 33 -3.00 10.34 6.44
C GLU A 33 -2.92 9.96 7.92
N SER A 34 -1.86 9.23 8.28
CA SER A 34 -1.60 8.87 9.67
C SER A 34 -0.17 9.20 10.11
N ARG A 35 0.02 9.34 11.44
CA ARG A 35 1.32 9.56 12.07
C ARG A 35 1.39 8.76 13.36
N SER A 36 2.45 7.98 13.53
CA SER A 36 2.59 7.11 14.69
C SER A 36 4.05 7.01 15.18
N THR A 37 4.22 6.31 16.31
CA THR A 37 5.53 5.78 16.73
C THR A 37 5.51 4.28 16.43
N VAL A 38 6.37 3.85 15.52
CA VAL A 38 6.47 2.43 15.10
C VAL A 38 7.01 1.60 16.27
N PHE A 39 8.12 2.04 16.86
CA PHE A 39 8.69 1.44 18.06
C PHE A 39 9.60 2.41 18.81
N GLU A 40 9.94 2.04 20.04
CA GLU A 40 11.02 2.62 20.82
C GLU A 40 11.83 1.49 21.46
N GLN A 41 13.12 1.40 21.16
CA GLN A 41 13.96 0.28 21.60
C GLN A 41 15.35 0.75 22.03
N SER A 42 15.92 0.10 23.05
CA SER A 42 17.23 0.46 23.61
C SER A 42 18.33 -0.47 23.10
N TYR A 43 19.37 0.14 22.54
CA TYR A 43 20.60 -0.49 22.05
C TYR A 43 21.77 -0.04 22.93
N GLY A 44 21.98 -0.76 24.03
CA GLY A 44 22.97 -0.38 25.04
C GLY A 44 22.58 0.96 25.70
N PRO A 45 23.42 2.01 25.62
CA PRO A 45 23.11 3.32 26.21
C PRO A 45 22.23 4.21 25.31
N VAL A 46 21.91 3.78 24.08
CA VAL A 46 21.15 4.59 23.11
C VAL A 46 19.73 4.05 22.99
N THR A 47 18.73 4.90 23.19
CA THR A 47 17.33 4.59 22.85
C THR A 47 17.05 5.11 21.44
N VAL A 48 16.59 4.23 20.55
CA VAL A 48 16.14 4.57 19.20
C VAL A 48 14.62 4.59 19.19
N ARG A 49 14.05 5.69 18.69
CA ARG A 49 12.63 5.83 18.44
C ARG A 49 12.36 5.96 16.95
N ALA A 50 11.49 5.13 16.43
CA ALA A 50 11.02 5.18 15.05
C ALA A 50 9.66 5.88 15.00
N ARG A 51 9.58 7.01 14.29
CA ARG A 51 8.32 7.75 14.11
C ARG A 51 7.98 7.77 12.63
N GLU A 52 6.71 7.63 12.31
CA GLU A 52 6.27 7.54 10.92
C GLU A 52 5.25 8.60 10.54
N ARG A 53 5.16 8.82 9.23
CA ARG A 53 4.05 9.49 8.56
C ARG A 53 3.69 8.70 7.31
N THR A 54 2.42 8.31 7.20
CA THR A 54 1.88 7.45 6.14
C THR A 54 0.79 8.19 5.38
N LEU A 55 0.82 8.07 4.05
CA LEU A 55 -0.23 8.49 3.13
C LEU A 55 -0.84 7.25 2.48
N ILE A 56 -2.17 7.23 2.41
CA ILE A 56 -2.95 6.12 1.84
C ILE A 56 -3.70 6.64 0.62
N TYR A 57 -3.64 5.88 -0.47
CA TYR A 57 -4.25 6.19 -1.76
C TYR A 57 -5.12 5.04 -2.25
N GLU A 58 -6.15 5.36 -3.02
CA GLU A 58 -6.95 4.40 -3.79
C GLU A 58 -6.97 4.77 -5.27
N TYR A 59 -7.10 3.77 -6.14
CA TYR A 59 -7.22 3.96 -7.58
C TYR A 59 -8.62 4.49 -7.92
N VAL A 60 -8.71 5.67 -8.53
CA VAL A 60 -9.97 6.44 -8.65
C VAL A 60 -11.01 5.68 -9.47
N ASP A 61 -10.65 5.24 -10.68
CA ASP A 61 -11.64 4.67 -11.61
C ASP A 61 -12.26 3.38 -11.07
N VAL A 62 -11.46 2.52 -10.43
CA VAL A 62 -11.95 1.27 -9.83
C VAL A 62 -12.81 1.55 -8.60
N ALA A 63 -12.40 2.49 -7.74
CA ALA A 63 -13.20 2.89 -6.57
C ALA A 63 -14.57 3.42 -7.00
N GLU A 64 -14.62 4.27 -8.02
CA GLU A 64 -15.86 4.84 -8.54
C GLU A 64 -16.72 3.81 -9.27
N ALA A 65 -16.12 2.90 -10.03
CA ALA A 65 -16.83 1.81 -10.68
C ALA A 65 -17.48 0.86 -9.67
N LEU A 66 -16.78 0.48 -8.60
CA LEU A 66 -17.33 -0.36 -7.53
C LEU A 66 -18.45 0.36 -6.76
N ALA A 67 -18.27 1.64 -6.45
CA ALA A 67 -19.32 2.44 -5.81
C ALA A 67 -20.57 2.55 -6.69
N ALA A 68 -20.40 2.76 -8.00
CA ALA A 68 -21.52 2.82 -8.93
C ALA A 68 -22.23 1.47 -9.13
N THR A 69 -21.50 0.36 -9.02
CA THR A 69 -22.02 -1.00 -9.26
C THR A 69 -22.69 -1.61 -8.02
N PHE A 70 -22.10 -1.41 -6.83
CA PHE A 70 -22.51 -2.09 -5.59
C PHE A 70 -22.98 -1.14 -4.48
N ASP A 71 -23.00 0.17 -4.71
CA ASP A 71 -23.18 1.19 -3.66
C ASP A 71 -22.18 1.01 -2.50
N ALA A 72 -21.01 0.44 -2.81
CA ALA A 72 -19.96 0.11 -1.87
C ALA A 72 -19.01 1.30 -1.67
N SER A 73 -18.37 1.37 -0.50
CA SER A 73 -17.32 2.35 -0.22
C SER A 73 -15.96 1.66 -0.15
N GLY A 74 -14.98 2.23 -0.85
CA GLY A 74 -13.59 1.74 -0.88
C GLY A 74 -13.25 0.92 -2.12
N SER A 75 -11.96 0.69 -2.32
CA SER A 75 -11.41 -0.08 -3.44
C SER A 75 -10.43 -1.13 -2.94
N PRO A 76 -10.40 -2.34 -3.53
CA PRO A 76 -9.35 -3.32 -3.26
C PRO A 76 -7.98 -2.86 -3.78
N LEU A 77 -7.93 -1.82 -4.63
CA LEU A 77 -6.68 -1.25 -5.17
C LEU A 77 -6.23 -0.08 -4.30
N VAL A 78 -5.19 -0.34 -3.52
CA VAL A 78 -4.66 0.62 -2.54
C VAL A 78 -3.15 0.77 -2.69
N PHE A 79 -2.64 1.97 -2.42
CA PHE A 79 -1.22 2.28 -2.39
C PHE A 79 -0.85 3.08 -1.14
N PHE A 80 0.32 2.82 -0.61
CA PHE A 80 0.82 3.36 0.65
C PHE A 80 2.22 3.90 0.47
N ALA A 81 2.44 5.09 1.02
CA ALA A 81 3.76 5.68 1.12
C ALA A 81 3.98 6.12 2.56
N THR A 82 5.07 5.65 3.17
CA THR A 82 5.43 5.93 4.54
C THR A 82 6.87 6.39 4.62
N ARG A 83 7.09 7.45 5.40
CA ARG A 83 8.42 7.88 5.83
C ARG A 83 8.58 7.62 7.31
N ILE A 84 9.67 6.97 7.70
CA ILE A 84 10.03 6.64 9.08
C ILE A 84 11.34 7.36 9.44
N ASP A 85 11.24 8.28 10.39
CA ASP A 85 12.38 8.99 10.97
C ASP A 85 12.87 8.22 12.22
N LEU A 86 14.11 7.76 12.15
CA LEU A 86 14.83 7.10 13.24
C LEU A 86 15.57 8.14 14.08
N ARG A 87 15.33 8.14 15.40
CA ARG A 87 15.94 9.09 16.33
C ARG A 87 16.67 8.38 17.46
N PRO A 88 18.01 8.52 17.60
CA PRO A 88 18.91 9.19 16.64
C PRO A 88 18.95 8.47 15.29
N ALA A 89 19.38 9.18 14.25
CA ALA A 89 19.48 8.62 12.89
C ALA A 89 20.39 7.39 12.88
N VAL A 90 20.06 6.39 12.07
CA VAL A 90 20.78 5.11 12.03
C VAL A 90 22.27 5.28 11.75
N ASP A 91 22.65 6.24 10.92
CA ASP A 91 24.05 6.54 10.58
C ASP A 91 24.83 7.21 11.74
N GLN A 92 24.14 7.66 12.78
CA GLN A 92 24.73 8.26 13.98
C GLN A 92 24.93 7.24 15.11
N LEU A 93 24.55 5.97 14.90
CA LEU A 93 24.72 4.93 15.90
C LEU A 93 26.21 4.60 16.10
N PRO A 94 26.69 4.52 17.37
CA PRO A 94 28.10 4.28 17.65
C PRO A 94 28.65 3.01 16.99
N ALA A 95 29.79 3.14 16.33
CA ALA A 95 30.55 2.04 15.71
C ALA A 95 29.77 1.19 14.68
N GLY A 96 28.63 1.68 14.15
CA GLY A 96 27.77 0.94 13.22
C GLY A 96 27.13 -0.31 13.81
N VAL A 97 27.36 -0.57 15.10
CA VAL A 97 26.89 -1.78 15.78
C VAL A 97 25.38 -1.69 15.92
N GLY A 98 24.69 -2.68 15.35
CA GLY A 98 23.23 -2.76 15.43
C GLY A 98 22.49 -2.03 14.32
N ARG A 99 23.17 -1.47 13.30
CA ARG A 99 22.48 -0.96 12.10
C ARG A 99 21.68 -2.06 11.41
N ASP A 100 22.32 -3.19 11.11
CA ASP A 100 21.65 -4.30 10.43
C ASP A 100 20.52 -4.88 11.28
N ARG A 101 20.72 -4.95 12.60
CA ARG A 101 19.67 -5.36 13.54
C ARG A 101 18.51 -4.36 13.54
N LEU A 102 18.79 -3.07 13.63
CA LEU A 102 17.77 -2.03 13.62
C LEU A 102 17.00 -2.03 12.30
N MET A 103 17.69 -2.20 11.17
CA MET A 103 17.04 -2.31 9.87
C MET A 103 16.14 -3.54 9.80
N ALA A 104 16.59 -4.71 10.29
CA ALA A 104 15.74 -5.90 10.36
C ALA A 104 14.49 -5.69 11.26
N GLU A 105 14.63 -4.97 12.36
CA GLU A 105 13.48 -4.60 13.22
C GLU A 105 12.52 -3.64 12.51
N VAL A 106 13.05 -2.67 11.74
CA VAL A 106 12.23 -1.76 10.93
C VAL A 106 11.52 -2.51 9.80
N GLU A 107 12.21 -3.42 9.11
CA GLU A 107 11.64 -4.26 8.05
C GLU A 107 10.51 -5.14 8.60
N GLY A 108 10.74 -5.82 9.73
CA GLY A 108 9.70 -6.61 10.40
C GLY A 108 8.49 -5.77 10.80
N ALA A 109 8.73 -4.60 11.41
CA ALA A 109 7.65 -3.69 11.79
C ALA A 109 6.90 -3.12 10.57
N ALA A 110 7.60 -2.87 9.45
CA ALA A 110 7.00 -2.39 8.22
C ALA A 110 6.11 -3.47 7.56
N VAL A 111 6.55 -4.74 7.55
CA VAL A 111 5.74 -5.87 7.07
C VAL A 111 4.48 -6.02 7.92
N ASP A 112 4.60 -5.96 9.25
CA ASP A 112 3.45 -6.08 10.15
C ASP A 112 2.47 -4.91 9.98
N ALA A 113 2.98 -3.68 9.87
CA ALA A 113 2.18 -2.49 9.61
C ALA A 113 1.47 -2.57 8.25
N PHE A 114 2.16 -3.01 7.20
CA PHE A 114 1.56 -3.20 5.89
C PHE A 114 0.46 -4.25 5.90
N ARG A 115 0.65 -5.39 6.58
CA ARG A 115 -0.42 -6.40 6.75
C ARG A 115 -1.61 -5.86 7.53
N ALA A 116 -1.40 -5.00 8.53
CA ALA A 116 -2.49 -4.35 9.24
C ALA A 116 -3.24 -3.37 8.33
N GLN A 117 -2.51 -2.57 7.57
CA GLN A 117 -3.05 -1.61 6.63
C GLN A 117 -3.88 -2.27 5.52
N LEU A 118 -3.43 -3.40 4.97
CA LEU A 118 -4.20 -4.19 4.01
C LEU A 118 -5.53 -4.67 4.61
N ARG A 119 -5.52 -5.14 5.87
CA ARG A 119 -6.75 -5.54 6.58
C ARG A 119 -7.70 -4.38 6.85
N ASP A 120 -7.16 -3.22 7.20
CA ASP A 120 -7.96 -2.00 7.39
C ASP A 120 -8.60 -1.54 6.07
N SER A 121 -7.98 -1.87 4.93
CA SER A 121 -8.55 -1.71 3.58
C SER A 121 -9.47 -2.87 3.14
N GLY A 122 -9.75 -3.84 4.02
CA GLY A 122 -10.66 -4.96 3.75
C GLY A 122 -9.98 -6.20 3.14
N ILE A 123 -8.66 -6.23 3.00
CA ILE A 123 -7.92 -7.39 2.47
C ILE A 123 -7.54 -8.33 3.62
N GLU A 124 -8.10 -9.52 3.58
CA GLU A 124 -7.97 -10.57 4.59
C GLU A 124 -6.92 -11.62 4.20
N ASN A 125 -6.64 -12.56 5.11
CA ASN A 125 -5.75 -13.70 4.90
C ASN A 125 -4.36 -13.36 4.33
N VAL A 126 -3.84 -12.18 4.66
CA VAL A 126 -2.59 -11.68 4.07
C VAL A 126 -1.38 -12.49 4.54
N GLU A 127 -0.63 -13.08 3.60
CA GLU A 127 0.55 -13.90 3.83
C GLU A 127 1.74 -13.50 2.94
N VAL A 128 2.97 -13.58 3.47
CA VAL A 128 4.19 -13.34 2.67
C VAL A 128 4.41 -14.53 1.75
N ALA A 129 4.43 -14.27 0.44
CA ALA A 129 4.65 -15.27 -0.60
C ALA A 129 6.13 -15.31 -1.05
N ASP A 130 6.79 -14.16 -1.11
CA ASP A 130 8.18 -14.05 -1.57
C ASP A 130 8.91 -12.88 -0.91
N GLU A 131 10.24 -12.99 -0.80
CA GLU A 131 11.14 -11.96 -0.30
C GLU A 131 12.37 -11.84 -1.22
N GLY A 132 12.77 -10.62 -1.53
CA GLY A 132 13.91 -10.32 -2.36
C GLY A 132 14.42 -8.89 -2.18
N THR A 133 15.09 -8.39 -3.21
CA THR A 133 15.59 -7.01 -3.24
C THR A 133 15.33 -6.37 -4.58
N THR A 134 15.20 -5.05 -4.60
CA THR A 134 15.04 -4.25 -5.82
C THR A 134 15.78 -2.91 -5.69
N THR A 135 16.07 -2.26 -6.83
CA THR A 135 16.67 -0.92 -6.83
C THR A 135 15.59 0.12 -7.12
N VAL A 136 15.44 1.10 -6.24
CA VAL A 136 14.47 2.20 -6.41
C VAL A 136 15.05 3.29 -7.33
N ARG A 137 14.21 4.19 -7.86
CA ARG A 137 14.64 5.22 -8.84
C ARG A 137 15.73 6.15 -8.28
N SER A 138 15.74 6.38 -6.97
CA SER A 138 16.77 7.18 -6.29
C SER A 138 18.13 6.47 -6.21
N GLY A 139 18.23 5.20 -6.63
CA GLY A 139 19.45 4.39 -6.64
C GLY A 139 19.70 3.58 -5.37
N HIS A 140 18.84 3.71 -4.36
CA HIS A 140 18.92 2.90 -3.14
C HIS A 140 18.44 1.47 -3.38
N THR A 141 18.88 0.54 -2.54
CA THR A 141 18.39 -0.85 -2.55
C THR A 141 17.28 -0.99 -1.52
N ALA A 142 16.15 -1.52 -1.96
CA ALA A 142 15.04 -1.90 -1.10
C ALA A 142 15.02 -3.40 -0.88
N THR A 143 14.78 -3.81 0.36
CA THR A 143 14.25 -5.15 0.65
C THR A 143 12.80 -5.14 0.20
N ALA A 144 12.39 -6.18 -0.52
CA ALA A 144 11.10 -6.23 -1.19
C ALA A 144 10.37 -7.52 -0.86
N TRP A 145 9.06 -7.44 -0.64
CA TRP A 145 8.20 -8.58 -0.39
C TRP A 145 7.05 -8.61 -1.40
N ARG A 146 6.61 -9.83 -1.73
CA ARG A 146 5.30 -10.08 -2.31
C ARG A 146 4.43 -10.75 -1.26
N LEU A 147 3.21 -10.26 -1.11
CA LEU A 147 2.24 -10.87 -0.21
C LEU A 147 0.98 -11.18 -1.02
N ALA A 148 0.34 -12.30 -0.69
CA ALA A 148 -0.98 -12.65 -1.21
C ALA A 148 -2.04 -12.36 -0.14
N GLY A 149 -3.27 -12.12 -0.56
CA GLY A 149 -4.41 -11.93 0.32
C GLY A 149 -5.72 -12.09 -0.44
N GLU A 150 -6.83 -11.81 0.22
CA GLU A 150 -8.17 -12.00 -0.32
C GLU A 150 -9.04 -10.78 0.00
N PHE A 151 -9.81 -10.29 -0.96
CA PHE A 151 -10.78 -9.23 -0.75
C PHE A 151 -12.21 -9.76 -0.90
N PRO A 152 -13.06 -9.66 0.13
CA PRO A 152 -14.44 -10.10 0.04
C PRO A 152 -15.26 -9.10 -0.79
N LEU A 153 -15.64 -9.49 -2.01
CA LEU A 153 -16.53 -8.72 -2.85
C LEU A 153 -17.98 -9.12 -2.56
N ALA A 154 -18.64 -8.34 -1.69
CA ALA A 154 -20.01 -8.58 -1.30
C ALA A 154 -20.89 -7.34 -1.48
N GLY A 155 -22.08 -7.52 -2.03
CA GLY A 155 -23.01 -6.42 -2.28
C GLY A 155 -24.29 -6.87 -2.98
N GLU A 156 -25.23 -5.95 -3.12
CA GLU A 156 -26.43 -6.16 -3.92
C GLU A 156 -26.18 -5.61 -5.33
N PHE A 157 -26.41 -6.44 -6.34
CA PHE A 157 -26.30 -6.07 -7.75
C PHE A 157 -27.69 -5.76 -8.32
N PRO A 158 -27.97 -4.52 -8.74
CA PRO A 158 -29.23 -4.15 -9.38
C PRO A 158 -29.35 -4.75 -10.79
N LEU A 159 -30.50 -5.35 -11.09
CA LEU A 159 -30.78 -5.92 -12.41
C LEU A 159 -31.65 -4.98 -13.28
N PRO A 160 -31.54 -5.05 -14.62
CA PRO A 160 -32.33 -4.21 -15.53
C PRO A 160 -33.86 -4.35 -15.38
N ASP A 161 -34.34 -5.49 -14.85
CA ASP A 161 -35.75 -5.74 -14.59
C ASP A 161 -36.27 -5.10 -13.28
N GLY A 162 -35.38 -4.44 -12.52
CA GLY A 162 -35.66 -3.78 -11.26
C GLY A 162 -35.57 -4.67 -10.02
N SER A 163 -35.16 -5.94 -10.17
CA SER A 163 -34.79 -6.81 -9.05
C SER A 163 -33.33 -6.61 -8.62
N THR A 164 -32.92 -7.24 -7.52
CA THR A 164 -31.51 -7.26 -7.07
C THR A 164 -31.06 -8.70 -6.86
N GLU A 165 -29.79 -8.94 -7.09
CA GLU A 165 -29.12 -10.22 -6.84
C GLU A 165 -27.94 -10.02 -5.89
N SER A 166 -27.83 -10.87 -4.87
CA SER A 166 -26.73 -10.76 -3.89
C SER A 166 -25.46 -11.38 -4.47
N VAL A 167 -24.39 -10.60 -4.54
CA VAL A 167 -23.04 -11.05 -4.90
C VAL A 167 -22.24 -11.26 -3.62
N SER A 168 -21.50 -12.37 -3.55
CA SER A 168 -20.64 -12.71 -2.41
C SER A 168 -19.47 -13.57 -2.89
N GLU A 169 -18.50 -12.94 -3.52
CA GLU A 169 -17.31 -13.57 -4.06
C GLU A 169 -16.05 -13.21 -3.28
N THR A 170 -14.99 -13.96 -3.51
CA THR A 170 -13.64 -13.66 -3.00
C THR A 170 -12.74 -13.30 -4.16
N VAL A 171 -12.15 -12.11 -4.10
CA VAL A 171 -11.17 -11.65 -5.09
C VAL A 171 -9.78 -11.98 -4.56
N GLU A 172 -9.03 -12.79 -5.30
CA GLU A 172 -7.63 -13.05 -4.97
C GLU A 172 -6.78 -11.80 -5.23
N MET A 173 -5.92 -11.46 -4.27
CA MET A 173 -5.13 -10.23 -4.28
C MET A 173 -3.64 -10.55 -4.22
N GLU A 174 -2.86 -9.80 -5.00
CA GLU A 174 -1.42 -9.68 -4.81
C GLU A 174 -1.07 -8.30 -4.26
N SER A 175 0.06 -8.24 -3.56
CA SER A 175 0.58 -6.99 -3.04
C SER A 175 2.10 -6.97 -3.01
N ARG A 176 2.65 -5.77 -3.06
CA ARG A 176 4.08 -5.52 -3.02
C ARG A 176 4.42 -4.56 -1.91
N LEU A 177 5.57 -4.80 -1.29
CA LEU A 177 6.14 -3.93 -0.27
C LEU A 177 7.62 -3.74 -0.57
N GLY A 178 8.12 -2.52 -0.41
CA GLY A 178 9.53 -2.16 -0.46
C GLY A 178 9.92 -1.33 0.73
N VAL A 179 11.06 -1.65 1.35
CA VAL A 179 11.63 -0.91 2.49
C VAL A 179 13.09 -0.58 2.17
N TRP A 180 13.46 0.70 2.24
CA TRP A 180 14.85 1.14 2.02
C TRP A 180 15.20 2.34 2.89
N HIS A 181 16.50 2.57 3.07
CA HIS A 181 17.03 3.77 3.71
C HIS A 181 17.54 4.73 2.63
N ASP A 182 17.08 5.99 2.64
CA ASP A 182 17.41 7.00 1.61
C ASP A 182 18.70 7.81 1.92
N GLY A 183 19.42 7.40 2.97
CA GLY A 183 20.56 8.13 3.52
C GLY A 183 20.21 9.02 4.70
N THR A 184 18.92 9.14 5.04
CA THR A 184 18.44 9.93 6.17
C THR A 184 17.36 9.19 6.97
N ASP A 185 16.27 8.83 6.28
CA ASP A 185 15.06 8.24 6.81
C ASP A 185 14.88 6.84 6.18
N VAL A 186 14.02 6.03 6.77
CA VAL A 186 13.54 4.79 6.13
C VAL A 186 12.27 5.12 5.36
N ILE A 187 12.22 4.70 4.11
CA ILE A 187 11.03 4.79 3.27
C ILE A 187 10.42 3.40 3.14
N VAL A 188 9.11 3.36 3.28
CA VAL A 188 8.30 2.16 3.06
C VAL A 188 7.25 2.52 2.02
N ALA A 189 7.13 1.70 0.98
CA ALA A 189 6.11 1.88 -0.04
C ALA A 189 5.52 0.52 -0.41
N GLY A 190 4.20 0.47 -0.58
CA GLY A 190 3.53 -0.76 -0.95
C GLY A 190 2.16 -0.54 -1.56
N GLY A 191 1.61 -1.56 -2.18
CA GLY A 191 0.26 -1.50 -2.74
C GLY A 191 -0.29 -2.89 -3.03
N ALA A 192 -1.59 -2.97 -3.20
CA ALA A 192 -2.32 -4.19 -3.49
C ALA A 192 -3.21 -4.04 -4.73
N TYR A 193 -3.39 -5.14 -5.44
CA TYR A 193 -4.16 -5.22 -6.69
C TYR A 193 -4.72 -6.64 -6.87
N PRO A 194 -5.87 -6.80 -7.55
CA PRO A 194 -6.45 -8.11 -7.83
C PRO A 194 -5.59 -8.86 -8.84
N ILE A 195 -5.62 -10.20 -8.82
CA ILE A 195 -4.88 -11.02 -9.79
C ILE A 195 -5.70 -11.40 -11.03
N ASP A 196 -7.03 -11.24 -10.94
CA ASP A 196 -7.98 -11.41 -12.03
C ASP A 196 -8.78 -10.11 -12.24
N PRO A 197 -9.27 -9.83 -13.46
CA PRO A 197 -10.15 -8.69 -13.70
C PRO A 197 -11.39 -8.78 -12.80
N LEU A 198 -11.75 -7.67 -12.13
CA LEU A 198 -12.91 -7.64 -11.24
C LEU A 198 -14.22 -7.94 -11.99
N ILE A 199 -14.31 -7.58 -13.27
CA ILE A 199 -15.47 -7.90 -14.11
C ILE A 199 -15.68 -9.41 -14.28
N GLU A 200 -14.60 -10.20 -14.31
CA GLU A 200 -14.69 -11.65 -14.44
C GLU A 200 -15.25 -12.27 -13.15
N VAL A 201 -14.77 -11.82 -11.98
CA VAL A 201 -15.30 -12.24 -10.67
C VAL A 201 -16.78 -11.93 -10.54
N ILE A 202 -17.23 -10.76 -11.01
CA ILE A 202 -18.66 -10.39 -11.04
C ILE A 202 -19.45 -11.34 -11.96
N GLY A 203 -18.89 -11.70 -13.12
CA GLY A 203 -19.53 -12.64 -14.05
C GLY A 203 -19.67 -14.04 -13.48
N GLU A 204 -18.69 -14.50 -12.71
CA GLU A 204 -18.77 -15.79 -12.01
C GLU A 204 -19.85 -15.81 -10.93
N ALA A 205 -20.09 -14.68 -10.27
CA ALA A 205 -21.17 -14.52 -9.29
C ALA A 205 -22.57 -14.55 -9.93
N LEU A 206 -22.67 -14.18 -11.21
CA LEU A 206 -23.93 -13.98 -11.94
C LEU A 206 -24.02 -14.84 -13.23
N PRO A 207 -23.82 -16.17 -13.15
CA PRO A 207 -23.56 -17.01 -14.33
C PRO A 207 -24.79 -17.24 -15.22
N ASP A 208 -26.00 -17.04 -14.69
CA ASP A 208 -27.27 -17.26 -15.41
C ASP A 208 -27.82 -15.98 -16.06
N LEU A 209 -27.10 -14.86 -15.94
CA LEU A 209 -27.50 -13.56 -16.49
C LEU A 209 -26.78 -13.25 -17.83
N ALA A 210 -27.00 -12.04 -18.33
CA ALA A 210 -26.16 -11.49 -19.41
C ALA A 210 -24.70 -11.40 -18.94
N ASP A 211 -23.77 -11.27 -19.88
CA ASP A 211 -22.36 -11.11 -19.54
C ASP A 211 -22.16 -9.87 -18.62
N ALA A 212 -21.26 -9.98 -17.64
CA ALA A 212 -21.01 -8.96 -16.63
C ALA A 212 -20.61 -7.60 -17.21
N GLU A 213 -19.84 -7.56 -18.31
CA GLU A 213 -19.47 -6.32 -18.99
C GLU A 213 -20.72 -5.58 -19.47
N THR A 214 -21.66 -6.30 -20.09
CA THR A 214 -22.94 -5.75 -20.52
C THR A 214 -23.76 -5.22 -19.33
N LEU A 215 -23.87 -6.01 -18.26
CA LEU A 215 -24.65 -5.63 -17.07
C LEU A 215 -24.08 -4.38 -16.39
N VAL A 216 -22.76 -4.34 -16.17
CA VAL A 216 -22.08 -3.18 -15.58
C VAL A 216 -22.17 -1.97 -16.50
N THR A 217 -22.07 -2.15 -17.82
CA THR A 217 -22.22 -1.04 -18.78
C THR A 217 -23.61 -0.41 -18.71
N GLU A 218 -24.68 -1.22 -18.60
CA GLU A 218 -26.04 -0.71 -18.47
C GLU A 218 -26.28 -0.02 -17.12
N LEU A 219 -25.68 -0.53 -16.04
CA LEU A 219 -25.86 -0.05 -14.69
C LEU A 219 -25.02 1.20 -14.35
N ALA A 220 -23.72 1.10 -14.58
CA ALA A 220 -22.70 2.05 -14.14
C ALA A 220 -21.99 2.78 -15.31
N GLY A 221 -22.25 2.37 -16.54
CA GLY A 221 -21.68 2.96 -17.75
C GLY A 221 -20.42 2.25 -18.26
N ALA A 222 -20.04 2.56 -19.49
CA ALA A 222 -18.92 1.90 -20.18
C ALA A 222 -17.56 2.15 -19.49
N GLU A 223 -17.35 3.34 -18.92
CA GLU A 223 -16.11 3.67 -18.20
C GLU A 223 -15.94 2.80 -16.94
N ALA A 224 -17.04 2.51 -16.23
CA ALA A 224 -17.00 1.62 -15.07
C ALA A 224 -16.71 0.17 -15.49
N ALA A 225 -17.35 -0.31 -16.57
CA ALA A 225 -17.08 -1.64 -17.11
C ALA A 225 -15.61 -1.78 -17.56
N GLU A 226 -15.06 -0.77 -18.25
CA GLU A 226 -13.65 -0.74 -18.65
C GLU A 226 -12.72 -0.76 -17.43
N ALA A 227 -12.99 0.05 -16.40
CA ALA A 227 -12.19 0.07 -15.18
C ALA A 227 -12.14 -1.30 -14.49
N LEU A 228 -13.30 -1.98 -14.35
CA LEU A 228 -13.37 -3.31 -13.73
C LEU A 228 -12.81 -4.42 -14.62
N ALA A 229 -12.76 -4.22 -15.93
CA ALA A 229 -12.17 -5.13 -16.90
C ALA A 229 -10.65 -4.93 -17.09
N THR A 230 -10.05 -3.97 -16.40
CA THR A 230 -8.61 -3.67 -16.52
C THR A 230 -7.79 -4.92 -16.23
N ASP A 231 -6.84 -5.21 -17.12
CA ASP A 231 -5.88 -6.31 -16.94
C ASP A 231 -5.07 -6.09 -15.64
N PRO A 232 -5.12 -7.02 -14.68
CA PRO A 232 -4.31 -7.03 -13.46
C PRO A 232 -2.83 -6.71 -13.66
N ALA A 233 -2.24 -7.12 -14.79
CA ALA A 233 -0.85 -6.84 -15.12
C ALA A 233 -0.56 -5.34 -15.30
N ALA A 234 -1.57 -4.51 -15.60
CA ALA A 234 -1.43 -3.06 -15.61
C ALA A 234 -1.28 -2.51 -14.18
N PHE A 235 -2.10 -2.96 -13.23
CA PHE A 235 -1.99 -2.56 -11.83
C PHE A 235 -0.66 -3.02 -11.20
N ASP A 236 -0.22 -4.22 -11.56
CA ASP A 236 1.10 -4.74 -11.21
C ASP A 236 2.23 -3.76 -11.58
N VAL A 237 2.22 -3.30 -12.83
CA VAL A 237 3.19 -2.33 -13.34
C VAL A 237 3.06 -1.01 -12.61
N ASP A 238 1.84 -0.54 -12.38
CA ASP A 238 1.57 0.76 -11.77
C ASP A 238 2.04 0.82 -10.32
N VAL A 239 1.65 -0.16 -9.50
CA VAL A 239 2.12 -0.31 -8.12
C VAL A 239 3.64 -0.45 -8.06
N SER A 240 4.24 -1.24 -8.95
CA SER A 240 5.70 -1.36 -9.03
C SER A 240 6.39 -0.03 -9.34
N GLN A 241 5.85 0.76 -10.27
CA GLN A 241 6.41 2.05 -10.64
C GLN A 241 6.22 3.10 -9.54
N LEU A 242 5.08 3.09 -8.85
CA LEU A 242 4.84 3.98 -7.71
C LEU A 242 5.76 3.65 -6.54
N LEU A 243 5.92 2.36 -6.21
CA LEU A 243 6.79 1.88 -5.14
C LEU A 243 8.22 2.42 -5.29
N ILE A 244 8.80 2.33 -6.49
CA ILE A 244 10.17 2.81 -6.74
C ILE A 244 10.29 4.34 -6.88
N SER A 245 9.18 5.07 -6.81
CA SER A 245 9.09 6.53 -6.99
C SER A 245 8.83 7.31 -5.70
N VAL A 246 8.80 6.64 -4.54
CA VAL A 246 8.66 7.33 -3.26
C VAL A 246 10.03 7.87 -2.80
N ALA A 247 10.01 9.01 -2.13
CA ALA A 247 11.17 9.62 -1.49
C ALA A 247 10.82 10.20 -0.14
#